data_AF-A0A0F9G163-F1
#
_entry.id   AF-A0A0F9G163-F1
#
_cell.length_a   1.000
_cell.length_b   1.000
_cell.length_c   1.000
_cell.angle_alpha   90.00
_cell.angle_beta   90.00
_cell.angle_gamma   90.00
#
_symmetry.space_group_name_H-M   'P 1'
#
loop_
_entity.id
_entity.type
_entity.pdbx_description
1 polymer ?
#
loop_
_entity_poly.entity_id
_entity_poly.type
_entity_poly.pdbx_seq_one_letter_code
_entity_poly.pdbx_strand_id
1 'polypeptide(L)'
;MPTVDLTGVETNAFAALPRGRYRVVVDRPPEIRISGSSGNEGAFWLFRVSDVLNTNPVIEDPTTVIDRTIPHNTSFTIQSLWNLKRTLVALGEDPEVLEGELEVSEDYLAKFEGREAIVSVTQREYQGEMQNNIQNIRALSEEEAGALA
;
A
#
# COMPACT_ATOMS: atom_id res chain seq x y z
N MET A 1 30.33 -0.13 -19.04
CA MET A 1 29.26 -0.71 -18.20
C MET A 1 29.85 -0.96 -16.83
N PRO A 2 29.17 -0.63 -15.72
CA PRO A 2 29.69 -0.95 -14.39
C PRO A 2 29.76 -2.47 -14.20
N THR A 3 30.83 -2.94 -13.57
CA THR A 3 30.96 -4.31 -13.10
C THR A 3 30.60 -4.33 -11.62
N VAL A 4 29.70 -5.24 -11.22
CA VAL A 4 29.19 -5.36 -9.85
C VAL A 4 29.62 -6.72 -9.29
N ASP A 5 30.24 -6.73 -8.10
CA ASP A 5 30.55 -7.95 -7.34
C ASP A 5 29.46 -8.17 -6.29
N LEU A 6 28.79 -9.31 -6.37
CA LEU A 6 27.70 -9.71 -5.48
C LEU A 6 28.12 -10.87 -4.56
N THR A 7 29.42 -11.18 -4.48
CA THR A 7 29.94 -12.23 -3.59
C THR A 7 29.61 -11.88 -2.14
N GLY A 8 28.90 -12.77 -1.45
CA GLY A 8 28.48 -12.57 -0.06
C GLY A 8 27.23 -11.71 0.12
N VAL A 9 26.57 -11.29 -0.96
CA VAL A 9 25.26 -10.64 -0.88
C VAL A 9 24.20 -11.72 -0.66
N GLU A 10 23.67 -11.81 0.56
CA GLU A 10 22.58 -12.72 0.88
C GLU A 10 21.32 -12.32 0.12
N THR A 11 20.62 -13.32 -0.43
CA THR A 11 19.28 -13.10 -0.96
C THR A 11 18.33 -12.95 0.21
N ASN A 12 18.01 -11.71 0.59
CA ASN A 12 16.98 -11.45 1.58
C ASN A 12 15.63 -11.92 1.02
N ALA A 13 15.14 -13.06 1.50
CA ALA A 13 13.78 -13.49 1.24
C ALA A 13 12.82 -12.40 1.75
N PHE A 14 11.76 -12.11 0.98
CA PHE A 14 10.76 -11.13 1.39
C PHE A 14 10.14 -11.54 2.73
N ALA A 15 10.41 -10.77 3.79
CA ALA A 15 9.98 -11.10 5.14
C ALA A 15 8.56 -10.58 5.41
N ALA A 16 7.50 -11.18 4.87
CA ALA A 16 6.12 -10.66 4.98
C ALA A 16 5.76 -10.09 6.37
N LEU A 17 5.08 -8.93 6.39
CA LEU A 17 4.63 -8.30 7.63
C LEU A 17 3.67 -9.23 8.38
N PRO A 18 3.72 -9.28 9.72
CA PRO A 18 2.71 -9.95 10.51
C PRO A 18 1.31 -9.46 10.15
N ARG A 19 0.31 -10.34 10.23
CA ARG A 19 -1.09 -9.89 10.06
C ARG A 19 -1.42 -8.86 11.13
N GLY A 20 -2.13 -7.80 10.78
CA GLY A 20 -2.37 -6.71 11.71
C GLY A 20 -2.86 -5.44 11.04
N ARG A 21 -3.01 -4.38 11.83
CA ARG A 21 -3.29 -3.03 11.35
C ARG A 21 -2.05 -2.15 11.54
N TYR A 22 -1.78 -1.39 10.49
CA TYR A 22 -0.65 -0.49 10.41
C TYR A 22 -1.16 0.88 9.98
N ARG A 23 -0.61 1.94 10.57
CA ARG A 23 -0.67 3.27 9.95
C ARG A 23 0.37 3.30 8.84
N VAL A 24 -0.03 3.82 7.69
CA VAL A 24 0.84 3.93 6.53
C VAL A 24 0.76 5.31 5.93
N VAL A 25 1.82 5.66 5.21
CA VAL A 25 1.91 6.83 4.36
C VAL A 25 2.15 6.39 2.92
N VAL A 26 1.57 7.10 1.95
CA VAL A 26 1.94 6.93 0.54
C VAL A 26 3.37 7.42 0.35
N ASP A 27 4.29 6.50 0.11
CA ASP A 27 5.74 6.74 0.17
C ASP A 27 6.26 7.61 -0.99
N ARG A 28 5.61 7.49 -2.14
CA ARG A 28 5.95 8.18 -3.39
C ARG A 28 4.71 8.29 -4.28
N PRO A 29 4.71 9.14 -5.33
CA PRO A 29 3.58 9.24 -6.25
C PRO A 29 3.17 7.86 -6.77
N PRO A 30 1.87 7.48 -6.68
CA PRO A 30 1.40 6.23 -7.23
C PRO A 30 1.60 6.18 -8.75
N GLU A 31 1.96 5.02 -9.25
CA GLU A 31 2.30 4.81 -10.67
C GLU A 31 1.15 4.13 -11.40
N ILE A 32 0.86 4.52 -12.64
CA ILE A 32 0.01 3.72 -13.51
C ILE A 32 0.84 2.56 -14.04
N ARG A 33 0.37 1.33 -13.84
CA ARG A 33 1.05 0.12 -14.29
C ARG A 33 0.12 -0.78 -15.08
N ILE A 34 0.66 -1.37 -16.14
CA ILE A 34 0.03 -2.44 -16.89
C ILE A 34 0.54 -3.76 -16.35
N SER A 35 -0.37 -4.62 -15.89
CA SER A 35 -0.06 -5.97 -15.46
C SER A 35 0.48 -6.80 -16.63
N GLY A 36 1.72 -7.29 -16.55
CA GLY A 36 2.32 -8.12 -17.59
C GLY A 36 1.61 -9.46 -17.83
N SER A 37 0.84 -9.95 -16.84
CA SER A 37 0.14 -11.24 -16.93
C SER A 37 -1.29 -11.13 -17.45
N SER A 38 -1.98 -10.03 -17.18
CA SER A 38 -3.39 -9.84 -17.58
C SER A 38 -3.60 -8.73 -18.60
N GLY A 39 -2.61 -7.87 -18.84
CA GLY A 39 -2.74 -6.67 -19.68
C GLY A 39 -3.61 -5.57 -19.04
N ASN A 40 -4.12 -5.79 -17.83
CA ASN A 40 -4.96 -4.81 -17.15
C ASN A 40 -4.14 -3.66 -16.59
N GLU A 41 -4.61 -2.45 -16.83
CA GLU A 41 -4.08 -1.24 -16.24
C GLU A 41 -4.60 -1.05 -14.80
N GLY A 42 -3.81 -0.41 -13.96
CA GLY A 42 -4.19 -0.07 -12.59
C GLY A 42 -3.21 0.92 -11.95
N ALA A 43 -3.63 1.47 -10.81
CA ALA A 43 -2.76 2.28 -9.97
C ALA A 43 -1.96 1.39 -9.01
N PHE A 44 -0.65 1.60 -8.97
CA PHE A 44 0.29 0.95 -8.07
C PHE A 44 0.69 1.91 -6.95
N TRP A 45 0.35 1.52 -5.74
CA TRP A 45 0.60 2.25 -4.51
C TRP A 45 1.74 1.59 -3.74
N LEU A 46 2.62 2.41 -3.18
CA LEU A 46 3.62 1.96 -2.23
C LEU A 46 3.35 2.59 -0.88
N PHE A 47 2.84 1.79 0.05
CA PHE A 47 2.54 2.25 1.41
C PHE A 47 3.71 1.96 2.32
N ARG A 48 4.31 2.98 2.93
CA ARG A 48 5.34 2.83 3.95
C ARG A 48 4.70 2.81 5.33
N VAL A 49 5.09 1.84 6.16
CA VAL A 49 4.60 1.73 7.54
C VAL A 49 5.17 2.87 8.38
N SER A 50 4.29 3.68 8.96
CA SER A 50 4.64 4.76 9.89
C SER A 50 4.36 4.41 11.35
N ASP A 51 3.40 3.51 11.61
CA ASP A 51 3.09 3.04 12.96
C ASP A 51 2.46 1.63 12.97
N VAL A 52 2.60 0.92 14.08
CA VAL A 52 2.05 -0.43 14.30
C VAL A 52 0.92 -0.34 15.34
N LEU A 53 -0.33 -0.50 14.87
CA LEU A 53 -1.50 -0.35 15.74
C LEU A 53 -1.83 -1.63 16.49
N ASN A 54 -1.90 -2.75 15.76
CA ASN A 54 -2.04 -4.07 16.37
C ASN A 54 -1.60 -5.18 15.42
N THR A 55 -0.94 -6.20 15.93
CA THR A 55 -0.45 -7.33 15.13
C THR A 55 -0.69 -8.66 15.81
N ASN A 56 -0.70 -9.73 15.02
CA ASN A 56 -0.78 -11.11 15.50
C ASN A 56 0.07 -12.03 14.61
N PRO A 57 1.25 -12.51 15.05
CA PRO A 57 1.79 -12.37 16.39
C PRO A 57 2.11 -10.91 16.73
N VAL A 58 2.16 -10.61 18.03
CA VAL A 58 2.58 -9.30 18.52
C VAL A 58 4.04 -9.10 18.13
N ILE A 59 4.35 -7.92 17.59
CA ILE A 59 5.72 -7.51 17.29
C ILE A 59 6.33 -6.97 18.58
N GLU A 60 7.40 -7.60 19.07
CA GLU A 60 8.08 -7.16 20.30
C GLU A 60 8.78 -5.81 20.13
N ASP A 61 9.37 -5.59 18.96
CA ASP A 61 10.00 -4.33 18.57
C ASP A 61 9.36 -3.77 17.28
N PRO A 62 8.39 -2.83 17.40
CA PRO A 62 7.72 -2.22 16.26
C PRO A 62 8.67 -1.57 15.24
N THR A 63 9.86 -1.13 15.66
CA THR A 63 10.84 -0.46 14.77
C THR A 63 11.35 -1.40 13.68
N THR A 64 11.27 -2.71 13.87
CA THR A 64 11.62 -3.73 12.88
C THR A 64 10.71 -3.72 11.64
N VAL A 65 9.53 -3.09 11.74
CA VAL A 65 8.59 -3.00 10.63
C VAL A 65 8.26 -1.59 10.19
N ILE A 66 8.65 -0.57 10.94
CA ILE A 66 8.61 0.82 10.48
C ILE A 66 9.47 0.96 9.22
N ASP A 67 9.06 1.85 8.33
CA ASP A 67 9.67 2.11 7.02
C ASP A 67 9.63 0.95 6.01
N ARG A 68 9.08 -0.21 6.39
CA ARG A 68 8.81 -1.28 5.44
C ARG A 68 7.67 -0.88 4.52
N THR A 69 7.78 -1.29 3.26
CA THR A 69 6.80 -0.96 2.23
C THR A 69 5.85 -2.12 1.94
N ILE A 70 4.60 -1.76 1.63
CA ILE A 70 3.52 -2.66 1.28
C ILE A 70 3.05 -2.25 -0.12
N PRO A 71 3.40 -3.03 -1.16
CA PRO A 71 2.86 -2.80 -2.49
C PRO A 71 1.37 -3.10 -2.50
N HIS A 72 0.58 -2.23 -3.12
CA HIS A 72 -0.85 -2.40 -3.31
C HIS A 72 -1.22 -2.01 -4.73
N ASN A 73 -2.04 -2.82 -5.39
CA ASN A 73 -2.45 -2.57 -6.77
C ASN A 73 -3.97 -2.52 -6.84
N THR A 74 -4.49 -1.46 -7.46
CA THR A 74 -5.92 -1.28 -7.73
C THR A 74 -6.13 -1.25 -9.24
N SER A 75 -6.65 -2.35 -9.79
CA SER A 75 -6.98 -2.50 -11.22
C SER A 75 -8.13 -1.58 -11.64
N PHE A 76 -8.04 -1.03 -12.85
CA PHE A 76 -9.08 -0.20 -13.49
C PHE A 76 -10.19 -1.02 -14.15
N THR A 77 -10.14 -2.35 -14.03
CA THR A 77 -11.25 -3.22 -14.45
C THR A 77 -12.48 -2.99 -13.57
N ILE A 78 -13.67 -3.07 -14.18
CA ILE A 78 -14.97 -2.82 -13.53
C ILE A 78 -15.12 -3.58 -12.21
N GLN A 79 -14.69 -4.85 -12.17
CA GLN A 79 -14.79 -5.71 -10.98
C GLN A 79 -13.89 -5.27 -9.81
N SER A 80 -12.90 -4.40 -10.07
CA SER A 80 -11.91 -3.92 -9.09
C SER A 80 -12.03 -2.43 -8.77
N LEU A 81 -12.90 -1.69 -9.45
CA LEU A 81 -13.09 -0.25 -9.23
C LEU A 81 -13.50 0.09 -7.79
N TRP A 82 -14.22 -0.81 -7.11
CA TRP A 82 -14.57 -0.63 -5.70
C TRP A 82 -13.31 -0.55 -4.81
N ASN A 83 -12.24 -1.28 -5.15
CA ASN A 83 -10.99 -1.26 -4.40
C ASN A 83 -10.21 0.03 -4.66
N LEU A 84 -10.25 0.54 -5.90
CA LEU A 84 -9.73 1.87 -6.23
C LEU A 84 -10.48 2.96 -5.46
N LYS A 85 -11.82 3.00 -5.55
CA LYS A 85 -12.66 3.99 -4.85
C LYS A 85 -12.40 3.96 -3.34
N ARG A 86 -12.36 2.78 -2.73
CA ARG A 86 -12.03 2.62 -1.30
C ARG A 86 -10.66 3.19 -0.95
N THR A 87 -9.66 2.95 -1.79
CA THR A 87 -8.29 3.45 -1.58
C THR A 87 -8.26 4.98 -1.67
N LEU A 88 -8.88 5.58 -2.70
CA LEU A 88 -8.95 7.03 -2.88
C LEU A 88 -9.67 7.72 -1.70
N VAL A 89 -10.82 7.19 -1.28
CA VAL A 89 -11.57 7.71 -0.13
C VAL A 89 -10.77 7.57 1.17
N ALA A 90 -10.11 6.43 1.38
CA ALA A 90 -9.28 6.22 2.55
C ALA A 90 -8.10 7.20 2.64
N LEU A 91 -7.59 7.64 1.47
CA LEU A 91 -6.57 8.66 1.37
C LEU A 91 -7.16 10.08 1.35
N GLY A 92 -8.43 10.26 1.66
CA GLY A 92 -9.05 11.59 1.83
C GLY A 92 -9.50 12.26 0.54
N GLU A 93 -9.80 11.49 -0.51
CA GLU A 93 -10.66 11.99 -1.59
C GLU A 93 -12.11 12.04 -1.14
N ASP A 94 -12.84 13.06 -1.58
CA ASP A 94 -14.27 13.18 -1.34
C ASP A 94 -15.04 12.10 -2.13
N PRO A 95 -15.87 11.25 -1.47
CA PRO A 95 -16.71 10.27 -2.14
C PRO A 95 -17.64 10.85 -3.22
N GLU A 96 -18.08 12.11 -3.09
CA GLU A 96 -18.96 12.79 -4.03
C GLU A 96 -18.24 13.12 -5.35
N VAL A 97 -16.94 13.47 -5.27
CA VAL A 97 -16.08 13.72 -6.45
C VAL A 97 -15.80 12.42 -7.22
N LEU A 98 -15.97 11.27 -6.56
CA LEU A 98 -15.79 9.93 -7.12
C LEU A 98 -17.09 9.33 -7.68
N GLU A 99 -18.11 10.14 -7.91
CA GLU A 99 -19.33 9.72 -8.61
C GLU A 99 -19.23 10.01 -10.12
N GLY A 100 -19.50 8.99 -10.94
CA GLY A 100 -19.45 9.11 -12.40
C GLY A 100 -18.09 8.72 -12.99
N GLU A 101 -17.74 9.35 -14.11
CA GLU A 101 -16.46 9.12 -14.80
C GLU A 101 -15.33 9.90 -14.12
N LEU A 102 -14.21 9.21 -13.88
CA LEU A 102 -13.01 9.78 -13.27
C LEU A 102 -11.83 9.57 -14.21
N GLU A 103 -11.15 10.65 -14.57
CA GLU A 103 -9.87 10.58 -15.27
C GLU A 103 -8.75 10.33 -14.25
N VAL A 104 -8.24 9.09 -14.23
CA VAL A 104 -7.12 8.69 -13.35
C VAL A 104 -5.81 8.85 -14.11
N SER A 105 -5.21 10.04 -14.04
CA SER A 105 -3.89 10.35 -14.59
C SER A 105 -2.79 10.26 -13.53
N GLU A 106 -1.52 10.28 -13.96
CA GLU A 106 -0.38 10.37 -13.03
C GLU A 106 -0.44 11.64 -12.17
N ASP A 107 -0.82 12.78 -12.76
CA ASP A 107 -1.01 14.05 -12.03
C ASP A 107 -2.12 13.94 -10.98
N TYR A 108 -3.22 13.26 -11.32
CA TYR A 108 -4.29 13.01 -10.36
C TYR A 108 -3.82 12.12 -9.20
N LEU A 109 -2.99 11.11 -9.48
CA LEU A 109 -2.45 10.21 -8.47
C LEU A 109 -1.39 10.88 -7.58
N ALA A 110 -0.56 11.77 -8.15
CA ALA A 110 0.52 12.44 -7.44
C ALA A 110 0.06 13.21 -6.19
N LYS A 111 -1.17 13.74 -6.18
CA LYS A 111 -1.74 14.45 -5.02
C LYS A 111 -1.94 13.59 -3.76
N PHE A 112 -1.83 12.26 -3.90
CA PHE A 112 -1.96 11.31 -2.80
C PHE A 112 -0.62 10.98 -2.15
N GLU A 113 0.52 11.42 -2.71
CA GLU A 113 1.82 11.30 -2.04
C GLU A 113 1.79 11.92 -0.64
N GLY A 114 2.39 11.25 0.34
CA GLY A 114 2.43 11.71 1.72
C GLY A 114 1.12 11.58 2.48
N ARG A 115 0.02 11.16 1.84
CA ARG A 115 -1.25 10.95 2.54
C ARG A 115 -1.22 9.67 3.37
N GLU A 116 -1.92 9.71 4.49
CA GLU A 116 -1.93 8.63 5.45
C GLU A 116 -3.23 7.83 5.42
N ALA A 117 -3.13 6.55 5.74
CA ALA A 117 -4.26 5.65 5.89
C ALA A 117 -3.96 4.59 6.95
N ILE A 118 -4.98 3.82 7.33
CA ILE A 118 -4.82 2.59 8.10
C ILE A 118 -5.11 1.39 7.22
N VAL A 119 -4.16 0.47 7.15
CA VAL A 119 -4.26 -0.76 6.36
C VAL A 119 -4.33 -1.99 7.27
N SER A 120 -5.24 -2.90 6.96
CA SER A 120 -5.25 -4.25 7.54
C SER A 120 -4.52 -5.20 6.61
N VAL A 121 -3.38 -5.70 7.06
CA VAL A 121 -2.52 -6.63 6.31
C VAL A 121 -2.80 -8.06 6.76
N THR A 122 -2.90 -8.95 5.79
CA THR A 122 -2.78 -10.41 5.98
C THR A 122 -1.65 -10.93 5.13
N GLN A 123 -1.15 -12.10 5.46
CA GLN A 123 -0.19 -12.79 4.62
C GLN A 123 -0.93 -13.74 3.66
N ARG A 124 -0.46 -13.86 2.43
CA ARG A 124 -0.92 -14.87 1.46
C ARG A 124 0.28 -15.52 0.80
N GLU A 125 0.18 -16.80 0.50
CA GLU A 125 1.17 -17.46 -0.36
C GLU A 125 0.83 -17.16 -1.82
N TYR A 126 1.84 -16.73 -2.59
CA TYR A 126 1.72 -16.51 -4.02
C TYR A 126 3.01 -16.97 -4.68
N GLN A 127 2.89 -17.91 -5.61
CA GLN A 127 4.05 -18.53 -6.32
C GLN A 127 5.12 -19.10 -5.38
N GLY A 128 4.71 -19.66 -4.23
CA GLY A 128 5.63 -20.24 -3.25
C GLY A 128 6.28 -19.22 -2.31
N GLU A 129 5.98 -17.93 -2.46
CA GLU A 129 6.48 -16.87 -1.59
C GLU A 129 5.34 -16.24 -0.77
N MET A 130 5.62 -15.95 0.50
CA MET A 130 4.68 -15.22 1.34
C MET A 130 4.69 -13.74 0.96
N GLN A 131 3.52 -13.17 0.66
CA GLN A 131 3.37 -11.77 0.31
C GLN A 131 2.41 -11.07 1.27
N ASN A 132 2.61 -9.75 1.41
CA ASN A 132 1.65 -8.89 2.07
C ASN A 132 0.40 -8.74 1.20
N ASN A 133 -0.77 -8.79 1.82
CA ASN A 133 -2.04 -8.54 1.16
C ASN A 133 -2.87 -7.57 2.01
N ILE A 134 -3.27 -6.45 1.42
CA ILE A 134 -4.16 -5.49 2.07
C ILE A 134 -5.60 -6.00 1.95
N GLN A 135 -6.21 -6.35 3.08
CA GLN A 135 -7.62 -6.76 3.17
C GLN A 135 -8.56 -5.55 3.26
N ASN A 136 -8.08 -4.49 3.92
CA ASN A 136 -8.84 -3.29 4.20
C ASN A 136 -7.91 -2.08 4.20
N ILE A 137 -8.40 -0.96 3.68
CA ILE A 137 -7.83 0.36 3.84
C ILE A 137 -8.93 1.33 4.27
N ARG A 138 -8.63 2.19 5.25
CA ARG A 138 -9.55 3.22 5.77
C ARG A 138 -8.81 4.52 6.08
N ALA A 139 -9.56 5.62 6.11
CA ALA A 139 -9.07 6.89 6.60
C ALA A 139 -8.73 6.83 8.10
N LEU A 140 -7.85 7.73 8.52
CA LEU A 140 -7.60 8.01 9.93
C LEU A 140 -8.85 8.64 10.55
N SER A 141 -9.15 8.32 11.80
CA SER A 141 -10.08 9.12 12.61
C SER A 141 -9.43 10.45 13.00
N GLU A 142 -10.24 11.42 13.42
CA GLU A 142 -9.73 12.70 13.95
C GLU A 142 -8.79 12.49 15.15
N GLU A 143 -9.08 11.50 15.99
CA GLU A 143 -8.23 11.11 17.13
C GLU A 143 -6.88 10.54 16.66
N GLU A 144 -6.89 9.65 15.66
CA GLU A 144 -5.67 9.05 15.10
C GLU A 144 -4.82 10.08 14.35
N ALA A 145 -5.44 11.08 13.74
CA ALA A 145 -4.74 12.20 13.11
C ALA A 145 -4.14 13.18 14.15
N GLY A 146 -4.87 13.45 15.24
CA GLY A 146 -4.48 14.40 16.28
C GLY A 146 -3.42 13.90 17.28
N ALA A 147 -3.21 12.58 17.40
CA ALA A 147 -2.19 12.00 18.28
C ALA A 147 -0.72 12.31 17.89
N LEU A 148 -0.51 13.11 16.83
CA LEU A 148 0.79 13.54 16.32
C LEU A 148 0.99 15.07 16.27
N ALA A 149 0.03 15.85 16.79
CA ALA A 149 0.14 17.30 16.87
C ALA A 149 0.89 17.77 18.13
#